data_AF-A0A2R6AS39-F1
#
_entry.id   AF-A0A2R6AS39-F1
#
_cell.length_a   1.000
_cell.length_b   1.000
_cell.length_c   1.000
_cell.angle_alpha   90.00
_cell.angle_beta   90.00
_cell.angle_gamma   90.00
#
_symmetry.space_group_name_H-M   'P 1'
#
loop_
_entity.id
_entity.type
_entity.pdbx_description
1 polymer ?
#
loop_
_entity_poly.entity_id
_entity_poly.type
_entity_poly.pdbx_seq_one_letter_code
_entity_poly.pdbx_strand_id
1 'polypeptide(L)'
;MVSTVGYPLDTHPNYWKEAEKIKGSVLVKRGFAHMLKHGVVMDVTNVEQAQIAEEAGAVAVMVLDKLPYDVRKAGGVARTASLRIIEEVMDHITIPVMAKCRIGHTYEAKVLESIGVDMIDESEVLTPADEERHIWKWEFKTPFVNGARNLGEALRRIVEGASMMRTKGEPGTGNVAEAVKHFRLLKREISEIRALYLEGDYQELVLKSRQLQVPLDVVVETARLNRLPVVNFAAGGIATPADAAHMMLLGADGIFVGSGIFKSKDPLERAKAIVLATAHYDDPKVVEEAQKMVDETKSMEGLDQQSMVFRMQERGQ
;
A
#
# COMPACT_ATOMS: atom_id res chain seq x y z
N MET A 1 -7.31 -14.45 7.91
CA MET A 1 -7.44 -15.41 6.80
C MET A 1 -7.12 -14.68 5.50
N VAL A 2 -6.29 -15.26 4.63
CA VAL A 2 -5.94 -14.71 3.31
C VAL A 2 -6.82 -15.42 2.27
N SER A 3 -7.47 -14.68 1.38
CA SER A 3 -8.24 -15.32 0.31
C SER A 3 -7.30 -16.00 -0.69
N THR A 4 -7.67 -17.18 -1.14
CA THR A 4 -6.99 -17.90 -2.22
C THR A 4 -7.60 -17.67 -3.59
N VAL A 5 -8.72 -16.95 -3.67
CA VAL A 5 -9.47 -16.75 -4.92
C VAL A 5 -8.75 -15.75 -5.82
N GLY A 6 -8.42 -16.19 -7.04
CA GLY A 6 -7.94 -15.37 -8.14
C GLY A 6 -9.04 -15.06 -9.16
N TYR A 7 -9.11 -13.81 -9.60
CA TYR A 7 -10.08 -13.36 -10.62
C TYR A 7 -9.28 -12.95 -11.87
N PRO A 8 -9.51 -13.44 -13.10
CA PRO A 8 -10.51 -14.41 -13.57
C PRO A 8 -9.98 -15.85 -13.65
N LEU A 9 -8.73 -16.09 -13.22
CA LEU A 9 -8.04 -17.35 -13.49
C LEU A 9 -8.65 -18.57 -12.77
N ASP A 10 -9.38 -18.39 -11.67
CA ASP A 10 -10.08 -19.49 -11.00
C ASP A 10 -11.52 -19.71 -11.52
N THR A 11 -12.04 -18.84 -12.39
CA THR A 11 -13.42 -18.93 -12.93
C THR A 11 -13.49 -19.39 -14.39
N HIS A 12 -12.36 -19.71 -15.04
CA HIS A 12 -12.38 -20.35 -16.35
C HIS A 12 -12.54 -21.87 -16.25
N PRO A 13 -13.69 -22.44 -16.67
CA PRO A 13 -13.80 -23.87 -16.83
C PRO A 13 -13.00 -24.29 -18.07
N ASN A 14 -12.00 -25.15 -17.86
CA ASN A 14 -11.33 -25.98 -18.86
C ASN A 14 -10.54 -25.25 -19.98
N TYR A 15 -9.22 -25.17 -19.80
CA TYR A 15 -8.27 -25.70 -20.81
C TYR A 15 -7.06 -26.29 -20.07
N TRP A 16 -7.16 -27.57 -19.72
CA TRP A 16 -6.01 -28.38 -19.33
C TRP A 16 -5.06 -28.51 -20.53
N LYS A 17 -3.95 -27.79 -20.50
CA LYS A 17 -2.70 -28.20 -21.14
C LYS A 17 -1.62 -28.17 -20.09
N GLU A 18 -1.35 -29.37 -19.57
CA GLU A 18 -0.25 -29.72 -18.66
C GLU A 18 -0.24 -28.95 -17.33
N ALA A 19 0.05 -29.66 -16.24
CA ALA A 19 0.33 -29.03 -14.96
C ALA A 19 1.68 -28.31 -15.05
N GLU A 20 1.74 -27.19 -15.77
CA GLU A 20 2.77 -26.19 -15.56
C GLU A 20 2.73 -25.84 -14.08
N LYS A 21 3.86 -25.98 -13.39
CA LYS A 21 4.00 -25.44 -12.03
C LYS A 21 3.59 -23.98 -12.08
N ILE A 22 2.42 -23.64 -11.52
CA ILE A 22 1.96 -22.25 -11.39
C ILE A 22 2.99 -21.51 -10.55
N LYS A 23 3.90 -20.78 -11.19
CA LYS A 23 4.89 -19.95 -10.51
C LYS A 23 4.18 -18.68 -10.04
N GLY A 24 4.24 -18.36 -8.74
CA GLY A 24 3.61 -17.16 -8.18
C GLY A 24 2.09 -17.24 -8.05
N SER A 25 1.56 -18.33 -7.49
CA SER A 25 0.11 -18.48 -7.25
C SER A 25 -0.48 -17.36 -6.37
N VAL A 26 -1.79 -17.12 -6.48
CA VAL A 26 -2.53 -16.14 -5.65
C VAL A 26 -2.20 -16.29 -4.16
N LEU A 27 -2.22 -17.54 -3.68
CA LEU A 27 -1.95 -17.86 -2.29
C LEU A 27 -0.52 -17.47 -1.89
N VAL A 28 0.48 -17.75 -2.72
CA VAL A 28 1.87 -17.39 -2.42
C VAL A 28 2.05 -15.87 -2.40
N LYS A 29 1.52 -15.16 -3.41
CA LYS A 29 1.61 -13.70 -3.50
C LYS A 29 0.95 -12.99 -2.32
N ARG A 30 -0.27 -13.41 -1.96
CA ARG A 30 -0.99 -12.83 -0.81
C ARG A 30 -0.42 -13.32 0.53
N GLY A 31 0.18 -14.51 0.56
CA GLY A 31 0.91 -15.04 1.70
C GLY A 31 2.15 -14.20 2.03
N PHE A 32 2.91 -13.80 1.02
CA PHE A 32 4.01 -12.85 1.19
C PHE A 32 3.53 -11.53 1.83
N ALA A 33 2.47 -10.92 1.28
CA ALA A 33 1.90 -9.70 1.87
C ALA A 33 1.43 -9.90 3.33
N HIS A 34 0.97 -11.10 3.68
CA HIS A 34 0.56 -11.44 5.04
C HIS A 34 1.72 -11.44 6.04
N MET A 35 2.94 -11.78 5.61
CA MET A 35 4.11 -11.78 6.49
C MET A 35 4.51 -10.38 6.96
N LEU A 36 4.05 -9.33 6.27
CA LEU A 36 4.37 -7.94 6.59
C LEU A 36 3.45 -7.33 7.65
N LYS A 37 2.38 -8.02 8.03
CA LYS A 37 1.35 -7.48 8.94
C LYS A 37 1.94 -7.02 10.28
N HIS A 38 1.31 -5.99 10.83
CA HIS A 38 1.72 -5.30 12.06
C HIS A 38 3.09 -4.63 11.98
N GLY A 39 3.67 -4.56 10.79
CA GLY A 39 4.95 -3.92 10.53
C GLY A 39 4.83 -2.56 9.87
N VAL A 40 5.99 -1.96 9.65
CA VAL A 40 6.18 -0.70 8.95
C VAL A 40 7.03 -0.94 7.70
N VAL A 41 6.54 -0.48 6.55
CA VAL A 41 7.31 -0.41 5.30
C VAL A 41 7.78 1.03 5.11
N MET A 42 9.09 1.21 4.92
CA MET A 42 9.70 2.54 4.85
C MET A 42 10.11 2.90 3.41
N ASP A 43 9.67 4.06 2.90
CA ASP A 43 10.16 4.58 1.62
C ASP A 43 11.62 5.06 1.77
N VAL A 44 12.52 4.62 0.89
CA VAL A 44 13.96 4.92 0.93
C VAL A 44 14.50 5.28 -0.46
N THR A 45 15.45 6.22 -0.52
CA THR A 45 16.05 6.68 -1.78
C THR A 45 17.50 6.25 -1.98
N ASN A 46 18.13 5.64 -0.96
CA ASN A 46 19.52 5.18 -0.99
C ASN A 46 19.77 4.08 0.05
N VAL A 47 20.97 3.51 0.03
CA VAL A 47 21.42 2.43 0.93
C VAL A 47 21.43 2.86 2.40
N GLU A 48 21.87 4.08 2.72
CA GLU A 48 21.93 4.58 4.10
C GLU A 48 20.53 4.60 4.74
N GLN A 49 19.53 5.11 4.02
CA GLN A 49 18.14 5.12 4.48
C GLN A 49 17.58 3.70 4.61
N ALA A 50 17.94 2.78 3.72
CA ALA A 50 17.55 1.39 3.80
C ALA A 50 18.11 0.70 5.05
N GLN A 51 19.38 0.95 5.38
CA GLN A 51 20.02 0.44 6.59
C GLN A 51 19.40 1.03 7.86
N ILE A 52 19.08 2.33 7.88
CA ILE A 52 18.34 2.96 8.98
C ILE A 52 16.98 2.30 9.16
N ALA A 53 16.25 2.04 8.07
CA ALA A 53 14.95 1.39 8.13
C ALA A 53 15.04 -0.04 8.70
N GLU A 54 16.01 -0.82 8.24
CA GLU A 54 16.27 -2.16 8.76
C GLU A 54 16.66 -2.15 10.25
N GLU A 55 17.58 -1.28 10.65
CA GLU A 55 17.99 -1.12 12.05
C GLU A 55 16.83 -0.69 12.95
N ALA A 56 15.91 0.11 12.42
CA ALA A 56 14.71 0.55 13.13
C ALA A 56 13.64 -0.55 13.30
N GLY A 57 13.78 -1.68 12.59
CA GLY A 57 12.81 -2.78 12.62
C GLY A 57 11.69 -2.67 11.58
N ALA A 58 11.95 -2.00 10.45
CA ALA A 58 11.05 -2.07 9.30
C ALA A 58 10.90 -3.53 8.82
N VAL A 59 9.70 -3.91 8.37
CA VAL A 59 9.45 -5.27 7.84
C VAL A 59 9.75 -5.37 6.34
N ALA A 60 9.92 -4.24 5.66
CA ALA A 60 10.35 -4.11 4.28
C ALA A 60 10.73 -2.65 3.99
N VAL A 61 11.39 -2.39 2.87
CA VAL A 61 11.61 -1.03 2.34
C VAL A 61 10.95 -0.85 0.97
N MET A 62 10.65 0.39 0.61
CA MET A 62 10.10 0.78 -0.68
C MET A 62 11.05 1.75 -1.39
N VAL A 63 11.73 1.30 -2.44
CA VAL A 63 12.71 2.09 -3.17
C VAL A 63 12.03 2.98 -4.21
N LEU A 64 12.44 4.24 -4.23
CA LEU A 64 11.96 5.27 -5.16
C LEU A 64 13.03 6.34 -5.41
N ASP A 65 12.95 7.04 -6.55
CA ASP A 65 13.92 8.09 -6.93
C ASP A 65 13.93 9.26 -5.94
N LYS A 66 12.74 9.67 -5.50
CA LYS A 66 12.52 10.81 -4.61
C LYS A 66 11.36 10.54 -3.68
N LEU A 67 11.49 10.97 -2.43
CA LEU A 67 10.41 10.89 -1.46
C LEU A 67 9.20 11.72 -1.94
N PRO A 68 7.95 11.35 -1.58
CA PRO A 68 6.76 12.04 -2.08
C PRO A 68 6.76 13.56 -1.81
N TYR A 69 7.40 14.00 -0.71
CA TYR A 69 7.57 15.42 -0.39
C TYR A 69 8.42 16.14 -1.45
N ASP A 70 9.52 15.52 -1.91
CA ASP A 70 10.39 16.09 -2.94
C ASP A 70 9.76 16.02 -4.32
N VAL A 71 8.99 14.96 -4.61
CA VAL A 71 8.24 14.83 -5.88
C VAL A 71 7.29 16.02 -6.05
N ARG A 72 6.62 16.46 -4.97
CA ARG A 72 5.76 17.65 -4.99
C ARG A 72 6.54 18.92 -5.28
N LYS A 73 7.68 19.12 -4.62
CA LYS A 73 8.51 20.33 -4.78
C LYS A 73 9.16 20.42 -6.15
N ALA A 74 9.66 19.30 -6.66
CA ALA A 74 10.37 19.26 -7.94
C ALA A 74 9.43 19.48 -9.13
N GLY A 75 8.16 19.07 -9.01
CA GLY A 75 7.24 19.02 -10.15
C GLY A 75 7.75 18.08 -11.26
N GLY A 76 7.15 18.19 -12.45
CA GLY A 76 7.55 17.40 -13.62
C GLY A 76 7.12 15.94 -13.57
N VAL A 77 7.86 15.09 -14.29
CA VAL A 77 7.52 13.66 -14.46
C VAL A 77 8.31 12.80 -13.49
N ALA A 78 7.61 12.17 -12.55
CA ALA A 78 8.17 11.18 -11.63
C ALA A 78 8.07 9.77 -12.22
N ARG A 79 9.17 9.02 -12.20
CA ARG A 79 9.31 7.68 -12.81
C ARG A 79 9.83 6.66 -11.77
N THR A 80 9.90 5.40 -12.19
CA THR A 80 10.60 4.34 -11.45
C THR A 80 12.04 4.76 -11.12
N ALA A 81 12.55 4.35 -9.95
CA ALA A 81 13.94 4.59 -9.57
C ALA A 81 14.93 3.92 -10.54
N SER A 82 16.16 4.43 -10.59
CA SER A 82 17.23 3.75 -11.33
C SER A 82 17.41 2.33 -10.79
N LEU A 83 17.47 1.33 -11.70
CA LEU A 83 17.67 -0.06 -11.31
C LEU A 83 18.92 -0.25 -10.47
N ARG A 84 19.99 0.50 -10.80
CA ARG A 84 21.23 0.47 -10.03
C ARG A 84 21.01 0.77 -8.54
N ILE A 85 20.17 1.76 -8.22
CA ILE A 85 19.90 2.11 -6.81
C ILE A 85 19.08 1.01 -6.13
N ILE A 86 18.15 0.40 -6.86
CA ILE A 86 17.33 -0.70 -6.33
C ILE A 86 18.22 -1.92 -6.02
N GLU A 87 19.07 -2.32 -6.97
CA GLU A 87 20.03 -3.41 -6.80
C GLU A 87 21.02 -3.11 -5.66
N GLU A 88 21.56 -1.88 -5.61
CA GLU A 88 22.42 -1.45 -4.49
C GLU A 88 21.72 -1.59 -3.14
N VAL A 89 20.44 -1.23 -3.02
CA VAL A 89 19.68 -1.43 -1.77
C VAL A 89 19.50 -2.93 -1.48
N MET A 90 19.11 -3.74 -2.47
CA MET A 90 18.93 -5.19 -2.32
C MET A 90 20.20 -5.90 -1.83
N ASP A 91 21.38 -5.43 -2.25
CA ASP A 91 22.66 -6.01 -1.86
C ASP A 91 23.10 -5.67 -0.43
N HIS A 92 22.48 -4.68 0.23
CA HIS A 92 22.96 -4.11 1.50
C HIS A 92 22.02 -4.31 2.70
N ILE A 93 20.81 -4.83 2.48
CA ILE A 93 19.84 -5.15 3.55
C ILE A 93 19.27 -6.56 3.37
N THR A 94 18.67 -7.10 4.42
CA THR A 94 18.14 -8.46 4.48
C THR A 94 16.61 -8.53 4.47
N ILE A 95 15.94 -7.42 4.81
CA ILE A 95 14.48 -7.31 4.74
C ILE A 95 14.00 -7.11 3.28
N PRO A 96 12.76 -7.52 2.95
CA PRO A 96 12.23 -7.42 1.59
C PRO A 96 12.33 -6.02 0.98
N VAL A 97 12.63 -5.96 -0.31
CA VAL A 97 12.75 -4.73 -1.10
C VAL A 97 11.61 -4.63 -2.08
N MET A 98 10.81 -3.58 -1.92
CA MET A 98 9.77 -3.19 -2.86
C MET A 98 10.25 -2.03 -3.74
N ALA A 99 9.63 -1.86 -4.91
CA ALA A 99 9.91 -0.71 -5.76
C ALA A 99 8.66 -0.16 -6.45
N LYS A 100 8.62 1.15 -6.69
CA LYS A 100 7.48 1.82 -7.34
C LYS A 100 7.61 1.79 -8.86
N CYS A 101 6.50 1.50 -9.53
CA CYS A 101 6.32 1.77 -10.95
C CYS A 101 5.15 2.73 -11.21
N ARG A 102 5.16 3.37 -12.38
CA ARG A 102 4.06 4.23 -12.81
C ARG A 102 2.80 3.42 -13.09
N ILE A 103 1.64 4.03 -12.83
CA ILE A 103 0.34 3.46 -13.19
C ILE A 103 0.28 3.15 -14.68
N GLY A 104 -0.09 1.92 -15.01
CA GLY A 104 -0.20 1.42 -16.39
C GLY A 104 1.12 1.13 -17.09
N HIS A 105 2.29 1.34 -16.45
CA HIS A 105 3.58 1.17 -17.10
C HIS A 105 4.11 -0.27 -17.02
N THR A 106 3.48 -1.19 -17.77
CA THR A 106 3.80 -2.63 -17.75
C THR A 106 5.29 -2.95 -17.90
N TYR A 107 6.02 -2.22 -18.75
CA TYR A 107 7.45 -2.48 -18.94
C TYR A 107 8.29 -2.08 -17.72
N GLU A 108 7.91 -1.06 -16.94
CA GLU A 108 8.64 -0.70 -15.72
C GLU A 108 8.50 -1.84 -14.71
N ALA A 109 7.28 -2.34 -14.53
CA ALA A 109 7.03 -3.52 -13.70
C ALA A 109 7.79 -4.77 -14.19
N LYS A 110 7.90 -4.99 -15.51
CA LYS A 110 8.68 -6.13 -16.06
C LYS A 110 10.17 -6.02 -15.71
N VAL A 111 10.75 -4.82 -15.76
CA VAL A 111 12.17 -4.66 -15.39
C VAL A 111 12.37 -4.85 -13.88
N LEU A 112 11.44 -4.36 -13.06
CA LEU A 112 11.44 -4.56 -11.61
C LEU A 112 11.34 -6.05 -11.23
N GLU A 113 10.43 -6.80 -11.87
CA GLU A 113 10.35 -8.25 -11.70
C GLU A 113 11.64 -8.95 -12.16
N SER A 114 12.26 -8.49 -13.24
CA SER A 114 13.48 -9.09 -13.77
C SER A 114 14.69 -8.95 -12.85
N ILE A 115 14.81 -7.84 -12.10
CA ILE A 115 15.87 -7.65 -11.11
C ILE A 115 15.54 -8.31 -9.77
N GLY A 116 14.32 -8.84 -9.61
CA GLY A 116 13.94 -9.65 -8.46
C GLY A 116 13.49 -8.87 -7.23
N VAL A 117 12.85 -7.71 -7.40
CA VAL A 117 12.19 -7.05 -6.26
C VAL A 117 11.09 -7.94 -5.68
N ASP A 118 10.91 -7.88 -4.37
CA ASP A 118 9.98 -8.76 -3.64
C ASP A 118 8.51 -8.37 -3.84
N MET A 119 8.24 -7.08 -4.11
CA MET A 119 6.89 -6.56 -4.43
C MET A 119 6.98 -5.29 -5.26
N ILE A 120 6.03 -5.10 -6.17
CA ILE A 120 5.92 -3.88 -7.00
C ILE A 120 4.77 -3.02 -6.51
N ASP A 121 5.00 -1.72 -6.33
CA ASP A 121 3.95 -0.74 -6.04
C ASP A 121 3.58 0.05 -7.29
N GLU A 122 2.43 -0.26 -7.86
CA GLU A 122 1.87 0.53 -8.96
C GLU A 122 1.24 1.80 -8.37
N SER A 123 2.03 2.86 -8.36
CA SER A 123 1.88 3.97 -7.42
C SER A 123 1.42 5.27 -8.07
N GLU A 124 0.36 5.84 -7.52
CA GLU A 124 -0.22 7.15 -7.86
C GLU A 124 0.70 8.33 -7.54
N VAL A 125 1.72 8.12 -6.69
CA VAL A 125 2.74 9.13 -6.38
C VAL A 125 3.56 9.46 -7.62
N LEU A 126 3.80 8.47 -8.49
CA LEU A 126 4.51 8.67 -9.74
C LEU A 126 3.55 9.22 -10.80
N THR A 127 4.09 9.82 -11.87
CA THR A 127 3.26 10.33 -12.97
C THR A 127 2.67 9.14 -13.73
N PRO A 128 1.34 9.03 -13.91
CA PRO A 128 0.74 7.92 -14.65
C PRO A 128 1.32 7.80 -16.06
N ALA A 129 1.47 6.58 -16.54
CA ALA A 129 1.88 6.30 -17.92
C ALA A 129 0.68 5.97 -18.82
N ASP A 130 -0.36 5.36 -18.24
CA ASP A 130 -1.69 5.20 -18.82
C ASP A 130 -2.69 5.80 -17.82
N GLU A 131 -3.55 6.71 -18.28
CA GLU A 131 -4.56 7.37 -17.45
C GLU A 131 -5.88 6.58 -17.37
N GLU A 132 -6.07 5.60 -18.26
CA GLU A 132 -7.29 4.80 -18.37
C GLU A 132 -7.13 3.40 -17.78
N ARG A 133 -5.91 2.85 -17.79
CA ARG A 133 -5.67 1.43 -17.46
C ARG A 133 -4.55 1.26 -16.44
N HIS A 134 -4.80 0.40 -15.48
CA HIS A 134 -3.79 -0.16 -14.61
C HIS A 134 -3.13 -1.40 -15.24
N ILE A 135 -1.97 -1.79 -14.73
CA ILE A 135 -1.27 -3.00 -15.13
C ILE A 135 -2.15 -4.23 -14.86
N TRP A 136 -2.18 -5.17 -15.80
CA TRP A 136 -2.75 -6.50 -15.61
C TRP A 136 -1.76 -7.37 -14.81
N LYS A 137 -1.90 -7.35 -13.48
CA LYS A 137 -0.90 -7.88 -12.52
C LYS A 137 -0.86 -9.41 -12.47
N TRP A 138 -1.83 -10.07 -13.12
CA TRP A 138 -1.90 -11.52 -13.23
C TRP A 138 -0.77 -12.14 -14.06
N GLU A 139 -0.18 -11.38 -14.98
CA GLU A 139 0.94 -11.84 -15.83
C GLU A 139 2.29 -11.91 -15.09
N PHE A 140 2.36 -11.37 -13.88
CA PHE A 140 3.59 -11.28 -13.09
C PHE A 140 3.64 -12.40 -12.05
N LYS A 141 4.82 -12.83 -11.66
CA LYS A 141 5.06 -13.66 -10.46
C LYS A 141 5.21 -12.80 -9.22
N THR A 142 5.87 -11.64 -9.36
CA THR A 142 6.06 -10.70 -8.26
C THR A 142 4.69 -10.14 -7.81
N PRO A 143 4.39 -10.12 -6.49
CA PRO A 143 3.15 -9.56 -5.99
C PRO A 143 3.11 -8.04 -6.19
N PHE A 144 1.90 -7.49 -6.23
CA PHE A 144 1.67 -6.05 -6.36
C PHE A 144 0.94 -5.48 -5.15
N VAL A 145 1.33 -4.26 -4.80
CA VAL A 145 0.57 -3.36 -3.93
C VAL A 145 0.01 -2.19 -4.76
N ASN A 146 -1.22 -1.77 -4.45
CA ASN A 146 -1.86 -0.62 -5.08
C ASN A 146 -2.48 0.30 -4.02
N GLY A 147 -2.59 1.59 -4.35
CA GLY A 147 -3.33 2.57 -3.56
C GLY A 147 -4.83 2.59 -3.89
N ALA A 148 -5.69 2.77 -2.87
CA ALA A 148 -7.12 3.03 -3.04
C ALA A 148 -7.65 4.08 -2.05
N ARG A 149 -8.73 4.78 -2.43
CA ARG A 149 -9.43 5.75 -1.57
C ARG A 149 -10.73 5.21 -0.96
N ASN A 150 -11.34 4.24 -1.64
CA ASN A 150 -12.65 3.68 -1.34
C ASN A 150 -12.70 2.20 -1.74
N LEU A 151 -13.82 1.54 -1.45
CA LEU A 151 -14.03 0.13 -1.74
C LEU A 151 -14.00 -0.17 -3.24
N GLY A 152 -14.61 0.67 -4.07
CA GLY A 152 -14.66 0.47 -5.52
C GLY A 152 -13.27 0.43 -6.14
N GLU A 153 -12.43 1.43 -5.83
CA GLU A 153 -11.02 1.45 -6.24
C GLU A 153 -10.29 0.20 -5.75
N ALA A 154 -10.43 -0.15 -4.47
CA ALA A 154 -9.73 -1.30 -3.89
C ALA A 154 -10.10 -2.62 -4.58
N LEU A 155 -11.39 -2.88 -4.78
CA LEU A 155 -11.86 -4.10 -5.42
C LEU A 155 -11.45 -4.16 -6.90
N ARG A 156 -11.44 -3.05 -7.64
CA ARG A 156 -10.93 -3.03 -9.03
C ARG A 156 -9.45 -3.39 -9.09
N ARG A 157 -8.62 -2.84 -8.21
CA ARG A 157 -7.19 -3.19 -8.16
C ARG A 157 -6.96 -4.67 -7.80
N ILE A 158 -7.78 -5.22 -6.91
CA ILE A 158 -7.74 -6.65 -6.56
C ILE A 158 -8.14 -7.53 -7.75
N VAL A 159 -9.17 -7.15 -8.50
CA VAL A 159 -9.61 -7.84 -9.73
C VAL A 159 -8.52 -7.80 -10.81
N GLU A 160 -7.74 -6.73 -10.86
CA GLU A 160 -6.57 -6.61 -11.75
C GLU A 160 -5.33 -7.40 -11.26
N GLY A 161 -5.38 -7.99 -10.06
CA GLY A 161 -4.33 -8.87 -9.53
C GLY A 161 -3.49 -8.28 -8.39
N ALA A 162 -3.92 -7.16 -7.78
CA ALA A 162 -3.27 -6.65 -6.57
C ALA A 162 -3.31 -7.70 -5.45
N SER A 163 -2.16 -7.95 -4.84
CA SER A 163 -1.97 -8.92 -3.75
C SER A 163 -1.98 -8.25 -2.37
N MET A 164 -1.84 -6.93 -2.35
CA MET A 164 -1.86 -6.06 -1.19
C MET A 164 -2.50 -4.72 -1.59
N MET A 165 -3.17 -4.08 -0.64
CA MET A 165 -3.70 -2.73 -0.78
C MET A 165 -3.06 -1.79 0.24
N ARG A 166 -3.09 -0.51 -0.08
CA ARG A 166 -2.83 0.58 0.87
C ARG A 166 -3.79 1.73 0.61
N THR A 167 -4.02 2.60 1.59
CA THR A 167 -4.65 3.89 1.29
C THR A 167 -3.76 4.74 0.40
N LYS A 168 -4.35 5.60 -0.43
CA LYS A 168 -3.58 6.66 -1.11
C LYS A 168 -3.11 7.72 -0.10
N GLY A 169 -4.02 8.13 0.80
CA GLY A 169 -3.81 9.26 1.71
C GLY A 169 -3.49 10.52 0.91
N GLU A 170 -2.68 11.43 1.44
CA GLU A 170 -2.08 12.49 0.63
C GLU A 170 -0.54 12.48 0.82
N PRO A 171 0.19 11.71 -0.01
CA PRO A 171 1.60 11.40 0.21
C PRO A 171 2.49 12.64 0.30
N GLY A 172 3.39 12.70 1.28
CA GLY A 172 4.34 13.81 1.41
C GLY A 172 3.79 15.10 1.99
N THR A 173 2.56 15.12 2.52
CA THR A 173 1.99 16.31 3.20
C THR A 173 2.26 16.35 4.70
N GLY A 174 2.64 15.22 5.32
CA GLY A 174 2.74 15.10 6.78
C GLY A 174 1.37 15.22 7.50
N ASN A 175 0.26 15.09 6.77
CA ASN A 175 -1.09 15.19 7.33
C ASN A 175 -1.89 13.91 7.08
N VAL A 176 -2.18 13.18 8.15
CA VAL A 176 -2.84 11.86 8.15
C VAL A 176 -4.34 11.92 7.79
N ALA A 177 -4.96 13.10 7.74
CA ALA A 177 -6.41 13.27 7.60
C ALA A 177 -7.01 12.51 6.39
N GLU A 178 -6.36 12.55 5.22
CA GLU A 178 -6.86 11.84 4.04
C GLU A 178 -6.71 10.32 4.16
N ALA A 179 -5.65 9.82 4.82
CA ALA A 179 -5.53 8.39 5.12
C ALA A 179 -6.66 7.92 6.06
N VAL A 180 -6.97 8.70 7.11
CA VAL A 180 -8.09 8.44 8.02
C VAL A 180 -9.42 8.43 7.26
N LYS A 181 -9.65 9.41 6.40
CA LYS A 181 -10.85 9.53 5.57
C LYS A 181 -11.03 8.30 4.66
N HIS A 182 -9.98 7.87 3.97
CA HIS A 182 -10.02 6.67 3.13
C HIS A 182 -10.34 5.41 3.92
N PHE A 183 -9.70 5.19 5.07
CA PHE A 183 -9.99 4.03 5.93
C PHE A 183 -11.43 4.03 6.44
N ARG A 184 -11.94 5.19 6.88
CA ARG A 184 -13.33 5.32 7.36
C ARG A 184 -14.34 5.07 6.24
N LEU A 185 -14.08 5.60 5.04
CA LEU A 185 -14.91 5.37 3.86
C LEU A 185 -14.95 3.88 3.51
N LEU A 186 -13.79 3.25 3.37
CA LEU A 186 -13.66 1.82 3.10
C LEU A 186 -14.39 0.97 4.14
N LYS A 187 -14.20 1.26 5.43
CA LYS A 187 -14.85 0.52 6.53
C LYS A 187 -16.38 0.66 6.49
N ARG A 188 -16.89 1.85 6.17
CA ARG A 188 -18.34 2.10 6.02
C ARG A 188 -18.91 1.31 4.86
N GLU A 189 -18.26 1.34 3.69
CA GLU A 189 -18.72 0.63 2.50
C GLU A 189 -18.66 -0.89 2.68
N ILE A 190 -17.62 -1.41 3.34
CA ILE A 190 -17.54 -2.84 3.71
C ILE A 190 -18.67 -3.21 4.67
N SER A 191 -18.96 -2.38 5.68
CA SER A 191 -20.05 -2.62 6.61
C SER A 191 -21.42 -2.63 5.92
N GLU A 192 -21.61 -1.78 4.90
CA GLU A 192 -22.84 -1.75 4.11
C GLU A 192 -23.04 -3.05 3.33
N ILE A 193 -22.05 -3.49 2.54
CA ILE A 193 -22.17 -4.75 1.80
C ILE A 193 -22.24 -5.97 2.74
N ARG A 194 -21.62 -5.89 3.93
CA ARG A 194 -21.73 -6.92 4.97
C ARG A 194 -23.16 -7.06 5.47
N ALA A 195 -23.86 -5.95 5.71
CA ALA A 195 -25.24 -5.96 6.17
C ALA A 195 -26.15 -6.63 5.12
N LEU A 196 -26.04 -6.22 3.85
CA LEU A 196 -26.79 -6.83 2.74
C LEU A 196 -26.54 -8.34 2.63
N TYR A 197 -25.28 -8.77 2.79
CA TYR A 197 -24.92 -10.19 2.78
C TYR A 197 -25.54 -10.98 3.95
N LEU A 198 -25.58 -10.39 5.15
CA LEU A 198 -26.19 -11.03 6.33
C LEU A 198 -27.71 -11.11 6.24
N GLU A 199 -28.36 -10.15 5.59
CA GLU A 199 -29.80 -10.15 5.31
C GLU A 199 -30.18 -11.10 4.18
N GLY A 200 -29.22 -11.54 3.37
CA GLY A 200 -29.45 -12.39 2.21
C GLY A 200 -30.00 -11.63 1.00
N ASP A 201 -29.89 -10.30 0.96
CA ASP A 201 -30.34 -9.46 -0.15
C ASP A 201 -29.31 -9.43 -1.29
N TYR A 202 -29.31 -10.50 -2.08
CA TYR A 202 -28.43 -10.61 -3.25
C TYR A 202 -28.78 -9.64 -4.38
N GLN A 203 -30.00 -9.09 -4.44
CA GLN A 203 -30.37 -8.11 -5.46
C GLN A 203 -29.66 -6.79 -5.21
N GLU A 204 -29.62 -6.34 -3.96
CA GLU A 204 -28.86 -5.16 -3.56
C GLU A 204 -27.35 -5.36 -3.70
N LEU A 205 -26.82 -6.56 -3.41
CA LEU A 205 -25.41 -6.87 -3.69
C LEU A 205 -25.05 -6.77 -5.18
N VAL A 206 -25.96 -7.18 -6.08
CA VAL A 206 -25.80 -7.00 -7.54
C VAL A 206 -25.84 -5.52 -7.92
N LEU A 207 -26.73 -4.72 -7.31
CA LEU A 207 -26.76 -3.28 -7.53
C LEU A 207 -25.43 -2.63 -7.09
N LYS A 208 -24.93 -3.01 -5.90
CA LYS A 208 -23.64 -2.54 -5.38
C LYS A 208 -22.48 -2.92 -6.27
N SER A 209 -22.43 -4.15 -6.81
CA SER A 209 -21.36 -4.56 -7.71
C SER A 209 -21.30 -3.69 -8.99
N ARG A 210 -22.47 -3.32 -9.53
CA ARG A 210 -22.56 -2.37 -10.68
C ARG A 210 -22.07 -0.98 -10.32
N GLN A 211 -22.45 -0.45 -9.16
CA GLN A 211 -22.00 0.86 -8.67
C GLN A 211 -20.49 0.91 -8.42
N LEU A 212 -19.95 -0.15 -7.82
CA LEU A 212 -18.52 -0.30 -7.55
C LEU A 212 -17.70 -0.64 -8.81
N GLN A 213 -18.39 -0.99 -9.90
CA GLN A 213 -17.80 -1.42 -11.18
C GLN A 213 -16.88 -2.64 -11.02
N VAL A 214 -17.35 -3.63 -10.28
CA VAL A 214 -16.62 -4.87 -10.05
C VAL A 214 -17.52 -6.10 -10.19
N PRO A 215 -16.95 -7.27 -10.48
CA PRO A 215 -17.65 -8.54 -10.41
C PRO A 215 -18.38 -8.78 -9.07
N LEU A 216 -19.51 -9.47 -9.10
CA LEU A 216 -20.33 -9.73 -7.90
C LEU A 216 -19.62 -10.61 -6.88
N ASP A 217 -18.88 -11.61 -7.36
CA ASP A 217 -18.12 -12.56 -6.55
C ASP A 217 -17.14 -11.87 -5.59
N VAL A 218 -16.38 -10.88 -6.04
CA VAL A 218 -15.45 -10.14 -5.17
C VAL A 218 -16.19 -9.29 -4.14
N VAL A 219 -17.38 -8.76 -4.46
CA VAL A 219 -18.24 -8.05 -3.50
C VAL A 219 -18.76 -9.01 -2.44
N VAL A 220 -19.31 -10.16 -2.86
CA VAL A 220 -19.82 -11.20 -1.96
C VAL A 220 -18.71 -11.74 -1.07
N GLU A 221 -17.51 -11.98 -1.61
CA GLU A 221 -16.36 -12.42 -0.83
C GLU A 221 -15.97 -11.39 0.22
N THR A 222 -15.87 -10.11 -0.17
CA THR A 222 -15.52 -9.02 0.75
C THR A 222 -16.58 -8.87 1.85
N ALA A 223 -17.86 -8.94 1.49
CA ALA A 223 -18.98 -8.90 2.43
C ALA A 223 -18.95 -10.11 3.38
N ARG A 224 -18.66 -11.32 2.88
CA ARG A 224 -18.53 -12.53 3.71
C ARG A 224 -17.38 -12.41 4.71
N LEU A 225 -16.24 -11.88 4.28
CA LEU A 225 -15.03 -11.70 5.10
C LEU A 225 -15.15 -10.52 6.08
N ASN A 226 -16.04 -9.56 5.82
CA ASN A 226 -16.13 -8.28 6.54
C ASN A 226 -14.80 -7.49 6.54
N ARG A 227 -14.02 -7.64 5.47
CA ARG A 227 -12.74 -6.96 5.20
C ARG A 227 -12.36 -7.21 3.74
N LEU A 228 -11.38 -6.46 3.23
CA LEU A 228 -10.76 -6.78 1.94
C LEU A 228 -10.17 -8.20 1.95
N PRO A 229 -10.21 -8.93 0.81
CA PRO A 229 -9.65 -10.28 0.69
C PRO A 229 -8.10 -10.33 0.71
N VAL A 230 -7.45 -9.16 0.75
CA VAL A 230 -6.00 -8.97 0.82
C VAL A 230 -5.61 -8.10 2.04
N VAL A 231 -4.32 -8.04 2.31
CA VAL A 231 -3.74 -7.14 3.33
C VAL A 231 -3.99 -5.68 2.94
N ASN A 232 -4.35 -4.82 3.91
CA ASN A 232 -4.61 -3.41 3.66
C ASN A 232 -3.86 -2.50 4.64
N PHE A 233 -2.85 -1.79 4.15
CA PHE A 233 -2.01 -0.89 4.96
C PHE A 233 -2.52 0.55 4.93
N ALA A 234 -2.13 1.34 5.92
CA ALA A 234 -2.27 2.79 5.87
C ALA A 234 -1.03 3.41 5.24
N ALA A 235 -1.25 4.36 4.32
CA ALA A 235 -0.20 5.16 3.70
C ALA A 235 -0.67 6.59 3.48
N GLY A 236 0.30 7.50 3.42
CA GLY A 236 0.11 8.91 3.08
C GLY A 236 -0.17 9.80 4.29
N GLY A 237 0.78 10.68 4.62
CA GLY A 237 0.60 11.72 5.64
C GLY A 237 0.92 11.31 7.08
N ILE A 238 1.41 10.09 7.30
CA ILE A 238 1.88 9.63 8.61
C ILE A 238 3.23 10.29 8.91
N ALA A 239 3.34 11.01 10.03
CA ALA A 239 4.55 11.73 10.43
C ALA A 239 4.96 11.45 11.89
N THR A 240 4.04 10.97 12.71
CA THR A 240 4.26 10.74 14.15
C THR A 240 3.96 9.30 14.58
N PRO A 241 4.52 8.83 15.71
CA PRO A 241 4.13 7.56 16.33
C PRO A 241 2.63 7.47 16.61
N ALA A 242 2.02 8.57 17.09
CA ALA A 242 0.58 8.63 17.33
C ALA A 242 -0.27 8.46 16.05
N ASP A 243 0.16 9.02 14.91
CA ASP A 243 -0.53 8.79 13.63
C ASP A 243 -0.52 7.31 13.25
N ALA A 244 0.63 6.65 13.39
CA ALA A 244 0.78 5.24 13.07
C ALA A 244 -0.14 4.37 13.96
N ALA A 245 -0.11 4.61 15.28
CA ALA A 245 -0.99 3.90 16.22
C ALA A 245 -2.48 4.16 15.92
N HIS A 246 -2.85 5.39 15.57
CA HIS A 246 -4.23 5.73 15.20
C HIS A 246 -4.70 4.96 13.96
N MET A 247 -3.85 4.86 12.93
CA MET A 247 -4.18 4.11 11.72
C MET A 247 -4.33 2.60 11.99
N MET A 248 -3.47 2.02 12.84
CA MET A 248 -3.62 0.63 13.28
C MET A 248 -4.94 0.42 14.06
N LEU A 249 -5.30 1.34 14.95
CA LEU A 249 -6.57 1.32 15.69
C LEU A 249 -7.80 1.37 14.76
N LEU A 250 -7.71 2.07 13.63
CA LEU A 250 -8.79 2.12 12.62
C LEU A 250 -8.96 0.79 11.86
N GLY A 251 -8.02 -0.15 12.00
CA GLY A 251 -8.04 -1.48 11.41
C GLY A 251 -7.08 -1.66 10.24
N ALA A 252 -6.05 -0.82 10.11
CA ALA A 252 -4.95 -1.08 9.19
C ALA A 252 -4.20 -2.35 9.59
N ASP A 253 -3.74 -3.11 8.59
CA ASP A 253 -2.91 -4.29 8.82
C ASP A 253 -1.42 -3.94 8.99
N GLY A 254 -1.02 -2.67 8.81
CA GLY A 254 0.34 -2.18 8.86
C GLY A 254 0.47 -0.78 8.27
N ILE A 255 1.68 -0.23 8.27
CA ILE A 255 1.96 1.19 7.95
C ILE A 255 2.97 1.31 6.81
N PHE A 256 2.72 2.23 5.87
CA PHE A 256 3.72 2.79 4.96
C PHE A 256 4.06 4.22 5.39
N VAL A 257 5.34 4.51 5.50
CA VAL A 257 5.84 5.85 5.86
C VAL A 257 7.13 6.14 5.11
N GLY A 258 7.31 7.39 4.66
CA GLY A 258 8.47 7.80 3.89
C GLY A 258 8.97 9.16 4.33
N SER A 259 8.37 10.21 3.76
CA SER A 259 8.69 11.60 4.09
C SER A 259 8.64 11.89 5.59
N GLY A 260 7.70 11.29 6.33
CA GLY A 260 7.57 11.48 7.78
C GLY A 260 8.85 11.12 8.55
N ILE A 261 9.63 10.17 8.05
CA ILE A 261 10.91 9.76 8.65
C ILE A 261 12.06 10.55 8.03
N PHE A 262 12.29 10.41 6.72
CA PHE A 262 13.54 10.88 6.11
C PHE A 262 13.54 12.37 5.71
N LYS A 263 12.44 13.09 5.97
CA LYS A 263 12.41 14.56 5.97
C LYS A 263 12.42 15.18 7.37
N SER A 264 12.53 14.34 8.39
CA SER A 264 12.82 14.80 9.75
C SER A 264 14.33 15.04 9.94
N LYS A 265 14.69 15.62 11.09
CA LYS A 265 16.08 15.78 11.55
C LYS A 265 16.50 14.67 12.52
N ASP A 266 15.64 13.69 12.77
CA ASP A 266 15.82 12.56 13.68
C ASP A 266 15.34 11.22 13.07
N PRO A 267 15.82 10.85 11.86
CA PRO A 267 15.22 9.75 11.09
C PRO A 267 15.31 8.39 11.80
N LEU A 268 16.43 8.04 12.45
CA LEU A 268 16.59 6.74 13.11
C LEU A 268 15.68 6.61 14.32
N GLU A 269 15.69 7.60 15.22
CA GLU A 269 14.85 7.65 16.41
C GLU A 269 13.37 7.66 16.03
N ARG A 270 12.99 8.44 15.01
CA ARG A 270 11.62 8.51 14.51
C ARG A 270 11.17 7.22 13.85
N ALA A 271 12.03 6.56 13.08
CA ALA A 271 11.75 5.25 12.52
C ALA A 271 11.49 4.21 13.63
N LYS A 272 12.37 4.14 14.65
CA LYS A 272 12.20 3.25 15.82
C LYS A 272 10.91 3.53 16.58
N ALA A 273 10.58 4.80 16.79
CA ALA A 273 9.36 5.22 17.47
C ALA A 273 8.10 4.82 16.69
N ILE A 274 8.08 5.01 15.38
CA ILE A 274 6.94 4.61 14.54
C ILE A 274 6.77 3.09 14.50
N VAL A 275 7.87 2.33 14.44
CA VAL A 275 7.83 0.85 14.52
C VAL A 275 7.26 0.41 15.87
N LEU A 276 7.75 0.97 16.97
CA LEU A 276 7.27 0.64 18.32
C LEU A 276 5.78 0.95 18.50
N ALA A 277 5.33 2.13 18.07
CA ALA A 277 3.93 2.53 18.15
C ALA A 277 3.02 1.71 17.22
N THR A 278 3.54 1.22 16.09
CA THR A 278 2.79 0.34 15.18
C THR A 278 2.59 -1.04 15.78
N ALA A 279 3.62 -1.61 16.41
CA ALA A 279 3.57 -2.94 17.02
C ALA A 279 2.69 -2.97 18.29
N HIS A 280 2.66 -1.88 19.05
CA HIS A 280 1.96 -1.77 20.33
C HIS A 280 0.87 -0.69 20.31
N TYR A 281 0.19 -0.53 19.17
CA TYR A 281 -0.77 0.54 18.94
C TYR A 281 -1.96 0.56 19.92
N ASP A 282 -2.25 -0.58 20.55
CA ASP A 282 -3.34 -0.78 21.50
C ASP A 282 -2.92 -0.59 22.97
N ASP A 283 -1.64 -0.30 23.24
CA ASP A 283 -1.13 0.11 24.55
C ASP A 283 -0.76 1.60 24.56
N PRO A 284 -1.63 2.48 25.10
CA PRO A 284 -1.37 3.91 25.17
C PRO A 284 -0.06 4.29 25.88
N LYS A 285 0.43 3.47 26.82
CA LYS A 285 1.69 3.75 27.53
C LYS A 285 2.89 3.53 26.63
N VAL A 286 2.90 2.45 25.84
CA VAL A 286 3.98 2.20 24.88
C VAL A 286 3.95 3.24 23.76
N VAL A 287 2.77 3.67 23.31
CA VAL A 287 2.63 4.76 22.34
C VAL A 287 3.13 6.10 22.94
N GLU A 288 2.86 6.38 24.22
CA GLU A 288 3.41 7.55 24.92
C GLU A 288 4.94 7.50 24.98
N GLU A 289 5.52 6.34 25.30
CA GLU A 289 6.98 6.13 25.30
C GLU A 289 7.57 6.36 23.91
N ALA A 290 6.96 5.77 22.87
CA ALA A 290 7.35 6.00 21.48
C ALA A 290 7.28 7.48 21.10
N GLN A 291 6.21 8.18 21.50
CA GLN A 291 6.04 9.60 21.22
C GLN A 291 7.09 10.47 21.93
N LYS A 292 7.59 10.06 23.11
CA LYS A 292 8.68 10.75 23.82
C LYS A 292 10.06 10.55 23.17
N MET A 293 10.23 9.56 22.29
CA MET A 293 11.49 9.33 21.57
C MET A 293 11.76 10.38 20.50
N VAL A 294 10.72 11.11 20.06
CA VAL A 294 10.79 12.07 18.95
C VAL A 294 10.48 13.49 19.41
N ASP A 295 11.00 14.47 18.67
CA ASP A 295 10.71 15.89 18.88
C ASP A 295 9.99 16.46 17.66
N GLU A 296 8.80 17.04 17.84
CA GLU A 296 8.04 17.60 16.72
C GLU A 296 8.73 18.79 16.04
N THR A 297 9.65 19.48 16.72
CA THR A 297 10.50 20.52 16.09
C THR A 297 11.49 19.96 15.08
N LYS A 298 11.73 18.64 15.12
CA LYS A 298 12.55 17.89 14.17
C LYS A 298 11.72 17.21 13.09
N SER A 299 10.39 17.26 13.17
CA SER A 299 9.48 16.65 12.19
C SER A 299 9.58 17.32 10.83
N MET A 300 9.04 16.65 9.81
CA MET A 300 8.90 17.24 8.48
C MET A 300 7.94 18.44 8.51
N GLU A 301 8.17 19.43 7.65
CA GLU A 301 7.20 20.51 7.48
C GLU A 301 5.91 19.98 6.84
N GLY A 302 4.79 20.18 7.53
CA GLY A 302 3.46 19.86 7.01
C GLY A 302 3.07 20.79 5.87
N LEU A 303 2.36 20.25 4.88
CA LEU A 303 1.76 21.03 3.80
C LEU A 303 0.25 21.11 4.02
N ASP A 304 -0.30 22.32 3.94
CA ASP A 304 -1.74 22.51 3.96
C ASP A 304 -2.37 21.91 2.70
N GLN A 305 -3.35 21.03 2.87
CA GLN A 305 -3.99 20.30 1.79
C GLN A 305 -5.05 21.12 1.05
N GLN A 306 -5.57 22.19 1.67
CA GLN A 306 -6.62 23.01 1.07
C GLN A 306 -6.08 23.95 -0.01
N SER A 307 -4.83 24.37 0.12
CA SER A 307 -4.14 25.25 -0.83
C SER A 307 -3.45 24.50 -1.98
N MET A 308 -3.50 23.15 -2.02
CA MET A 308 -2.85 22.38 -3.07
C MET A 308 -3.69 22.33 -4.36
N VAL A 309 -3.08 22.80 -5.46
CA VAL A 309 -3.63 22.71 -6.82
C VAL A 309 -3.64 21.28 -7.36
N PHE A 310 -2.69 20.45 -6.91
CA PHE A 310 -2.50 19.09 -7.43
C PHE A 310 -2.49 18.05 -6.30
N ARG A 311 -3.37 17.06 -6.38
CA ARG A 311 -3.53 15.98 -5.39
C ARG A 311 -3.14 14.64 -6.00
N MET A 312 -2.12 13.99 -5.43
CA MET A 312 -1.60 12.71 -5.95
C MET A 312 -2.63 11.59 -5.83
N GLN A 313 -3.48 11.65 -4.79
CA GLN A 313 -4.50 10.65 -4.52
C GLN A 313 -5.59 10.54 -5.60
N GLU A 314 -5.75 11.56 -6.44
CA GLU A 314 -6.82 11.61 -7.44
C GLU A 314 -6.47 10.85 -8.73
N ARG A 315 -5.19 10.48 -8.91
CA ARG A 315 -4.68 9.72 -10.05
C ARG A 315 -5.09 8.24 -9.98
N GLY A 316 -5.23 7.61 -11.15
CA GLY A 316 -5.47 6.16 -11.29
C GLY A 316 -6.75 5.69 -10.63
N GLN A 317 -7.90 6.14 -11.15
CA GLN A 317 -9.23 5.78 -10.65
C GLN A 317 -9.67 4.43 -11.22
#